data_AF-A0A8H7EU27-F1
#
_entry.id   AF-A0A8H7EU27-F1
#
_cell.length_a   1.000
_cell.length_b   1.000
_cell.length_c   1.000
_cell.angle_alpha   90.00
_cell.angle_beta   90.00
_cell.angle_gamma   90.00
#
_symmetry.space_group_name_H-M   'P 1'
#
loop_
_entity.id
_entity.type
_entity.pdbx_description
1 polymer ?
#
loop_
_entity_poly.entity_id
_entity_poly.type
_entity_poly.pdbx_seq_one_letter_code
_entity_poly.pdbx_strand_id
1 'polypeptide(L)'
;MLELEKCKNLHSEELRNQYRKELQTDARKSLDPEHLRSLERIVGERNREVARAKEKLESVFPVEDTTTRKMGQQYVELNEKLMKKMNEAEKLVKSIDKLIEMKVLNKVYEKEKRYVRRTEKLQKTLDNTMSSHQPELRVCDICGVYIYNQDSNERIHMHNNSPKTIQIHTAFEKLRNRLKELYERQRSRRQERPREGKDTDRRSEKRVADRLQLERHSGSQTRLRSPISK
;
A
#
# COMPACT_ATOMS: atom_id res chain seq x y z
N MET A 1 8.53 -14.10 18.63
CA MET A 1 7.57 -13.52 19.61
C MET A 1 8.26 -12.30 20.21
N LEU A 2 7.61 -11.13 20.24
CA LEU A 2 8.27 -9.91 20.74
C LEU A 2 8.44 -10.01 22.26
N GLU A 3 9.66 -10.17 22.73
CA GLU A 3 10.04 -10.01 24.13
C GLU A 3 10.66 -8.62 24.28
N LEU A 4 9.97 -7.75 25.01
CA LEU A 4 10.47 -6.41 25.29
C LEU A 4 11.34 -6.49 26.54
N GLU A 5 12.62 -6.19 26.38
CA GLU A 5 13.52 -5.98 27.52
C GLU A 5 13.03 -4.79 28.36
N LYS A 6 13.42 -4.76 29.64
CA LYS A 6 13.15 -3.60 30.49
C LYS A 6 13.76 -2.36 29.86
N CYS A 7 13.02 -1.25 29.86
CA CYS A 7 13.52 0.00 29.32
C CYS A 7 14.77 0.44 30.11
N LYS A 8 15.80 0.89 29.39
CA LYS A 8 17.06 1.38 29.97
C LYS A 8 16.93 2.77 30.60
N ASN A 9 15.86 3.50 30.26
CA ASN A 9 15.62 4.86 30.72
C ASN A 9 14.82 4.88 32.03
N LEU A 10 15.09 5.89 32.86
CA LEU A 10 14.33 6.12 34.09
C LEU A 10 12.91 6.63 33.76
N HIS A 11 11.90 5.94 34.27
CA HIS A 11 10.50 6.33 34.15
C HIS A 11 9.91 6.63 35.53
N SER A 12 10.15 7.84 36.05
CA SER A 12 9.58 8.33 37.30
C SER A 12 8.23 9.04 37.07
N GLU A 13 7.26 8.81 37.96
CA GLU A 13 5.97 9.52 37.94
C GLU A 13 6.12 11.00 38.29
N GLU A 14 7.08 11.34 39.17
CA GLU A 14 7.36 12.72 39.56
C GLU A 14 7.83 13.55 38.35
N LEU A 15 8.79 13.01 37.59
CA LEU A 15 9.29 13.64 36.36
C LEU A 15 8.18 13.78 35.30
N ARG A 16 7.30 12.78 35.18
CA ARG A 16 6.14 12.85 34.27
C ARG A 16 5.19 13.99 34.67
N ASN A 17 4.93 14.17 35.96
CA ASN A 17 4.04 15.22 36.46
C ASN A 17 4.66 16.60 36.29
N GLN A 18 5.97 16.75 36.54
CA GLN A 18 6.71 17.98 36.27
C GLN A 18 6.64 18.34 34.78
N TYR A 19 6.93 17.39 33.89
CA TYR A 19 6.83 17.59 32.45
C TYR A 19 5.42 18.00 32.00
N ARG A 20 4.37 17.41 32.58
CA ARG A 20 2.97 17.81 32.29
C ARG A 20 2.68 19.26 32.68
N LYS A 21 3.19 19.72 33.84
CA LYS A 21 3.05 21.12 34.26
C LYS A 21 3.81 22.06 33.33
N GLU A 22 5.02 21.70 32.94
CA GLU A 22 5.82 22.47 31.98
C GLU A 22 5.16 22.55 30.60
N LEU A 23 4.40 21.53 30.20
CA LEU A 23 3.69 21.54 28.93
C LEU A 23 2.52 22.52 28.90
N GLN A 24 1.93 22.81 30.07
CA GLN A 24 0.89 23.83 30.20
C GLN A 24 1.47 25.24 30.05
N THR A 25 2.72 25.46 30.45
CA THR A 25 3.39 26.76 30.35
C THR A 25 4.08 26.96 29.00
N ASP A 26 4.72 25.92 28.46
CA ASP A 26 5.36 25.95 27.15
C ASP A 26 5.04 24.71 26.30
N ALA A 27 4.07 24.88 25.40
CA ALA A 27 3.67 23.84 24.45
C ALA A 27 4.78 23.45 23.45
N ARG A 28 5.88 24.22 23.32
CA ARG A 28 7.03 23.91 22.45
C ARG A 28 7.78 22.68 22.93
N LYS A 29 7.84 22.46 24.25
CA LYS A 29 8.45 21.28 24.86
C LYS A 29 7.80 19.96 24.42
N SER A 30 6.56 20.00 23.90
CA SER A 30 5.88 18.81 23.36
C SER A 30 6.52 18.25 22.08
N LEU A 31 7.36 19.04 21.39
CA LEU A 31 7.98 18.69 20.12
C LEU A 31 9.46 18.39 20.31
N ASP A 32 9.72 17.30 21.04
CA ASP A 32 11.08 16.79 21.24
C ASP A 32 11.55 16.02 19.99
N PRO A 33 12.65 16.45 19.33
CA PRO A 33 13.18 15.77 18.16
C PRO A 33 13.75 14.38 18.48
N GLU A 34 14.22 14.13 19.71
CA GLU A 34 14.69 12.80 20.10
C GLU A 34 13.53 11.82 20.24
N HIS A 35 12.45 12.24 20.91
CA HIS A 35 11.22 11.47 20.97
C HIS A 35 10.67 11.16 19.57
N LEU A 36 10.65 12.14 18.65
CA LEU A 36 10.21 11.92 17.27
C LEU A 36 11.04 10.83 16.57
N ARG A 37 12.37 10.94 16.59
CA ARG A 37 13.27 9.93 16.00
C ARG A 37 13.06 8.54 16.60
N SER A 38 12.82 8.46 17.91
CA SER A 38 12.55 7.20 18.59
C SER A 38 11.26 6.53 18.08
N LEU A 39 10.20 7.33 17.88
CA LEU A 39 8.93 6.85 17.34
C LEU A 39 9.05 6.42 15.88
N GLU A 40 9.72 7.22 15.06
CA GLU A 40 10.00 6.90 13.65
C GLU A 40 10.74 5.56 13.52
N ARG A 41 11.76 5.33 14.37
CA ARG A 41 12.51 4.08 14.39
C ARG A 41 11.61 2.89 14.73
N ILE A 42 10.87 2.97 15.84
CA ILE A 42 10.01 1.88 16.32
C ILE A 42 8.90 1.55 15.30
N VAL A 43 8.23 2.57 14.77
CA VAL A 43 7.17 2.38 13.76
C VAL A 43 7.77 1.88 12.45
N GLY A 44 8.92 2.40 12.04
CA GLY A 44 9.62 1.98 10.82
C GLY A 44 10.08 0.53 10.86
N GLU A 45 10.65 0.08 11.98
CA GLU A 45 11.03 -1.32 12.21
C GLU A 45 9.82 -2.25 12.05
N ARG A 46 8.68 -1.91 12.68
CA ARG A 46 7.44 -2.68 12.51
C ARG A 46 6.92 -2.67 11.08
N ASN A 47 6.92 -1.54 10.40
CA ASN A 47 6.44 -1.47 9.03
C ASN A 47 7.26 -2.38 8.09
N ARG A 48 8.58 -2.47 8.31
CA ARG A 48 9.44 -3.40 7.56
C ARG A 48 9.15 -4.86 7.88
N GLU A 49 8.84 -5.19 9.14
CA GLU A 49 8.41 -6.54 9.52
C GLU A 49 7.06 -6.91 8.90
N VAL A 50 6.09 -6.00 8.90
CA VAL A 50 4.79 -6.18 8.23
C VAL A 50 4.99 -6.41 6.72
N ALA A 51 5.84 -5.60 6.08
CA ALA A 51 6.13 -5.76 4.65
C ALA A 51 6.75 -7.12 4.33
N ARG A 52 7.74 -7.56 5.13
CA ARG A 52 8.34 -8.89 4.98
C ARG A 52 7.35 -10.03 5.20
N ALA A 53 6.42 -9.87 6.14
CA ALA A 53 5.37 -10.86 6.38
C ALA A 53 4.39 -10.95 5.19
N LYS A 54 4.05 -9.81 4.58
CA LYS A 54 3.25 -9.78 3.35
C LYS A 54 3.97 -10.41 2.16
N GLU A 55 5.23 -10.04 1.93
CA GLU A 55 6.06 -10.62 0.87
C GLU A 55 6.22 -12.14 1.05
N LYS A 56 6.43 -12.59 2.29
CA LYS A 56 6.49 -14.03 2.60
C LYS A 56 5.15 -14.71 2.28
N LEU A 57 4.04 -14.09 2.65
CA LEU A 57 2.70 -14.60 2.35
C LEU A 57 2.50 -14.73 0.83
N GLU A 58 2.86 -13.69 0.07
CA GLU A 58 2.80 -13.68 -1.39
C GLU A 58 3.75 -14.71 -2.02
N SER A 59 4.92 -14.95 -1.44
CA SER A 59 5.87 -15.95 -1.95
C SER A 59 5.43 -17.40 -1.70
N VAL A 60 4.73 -17.66 -0.59
CA VAL A 60 4.24 -18.99 -0.20
C VAL A 60 2.93 -19.30 -0.91
N PHE A 61 2.10 -18.28 -1.12
CA PHE A 61 0.87 -18.34 -1.89
C PHE A 61 1.02 -17.41 -3.10
N PRO A 62 1.90 -17.77 -4.07
CA PRO A 62 2.04 -16.98 -5.28
C PRO A 62 0.66 -16.91 -5.92
N VAL A 63 0.15 -15.69 -5.96
CA VAL A 63 -1.18 -15.34 -6.42
C VAL A 63 -1.51 -16.13 -7.69
N GLU A 64 -2.36 -17.14 -7.54
CA GLU A 64 -2.94 -17.93 -8.61
C GLU A 64 -3.90 -17.11 -9.50
N ASP A 65 -3.98 -15.78 -9.34
CA ASP A 65 -5.01 -14.93 -9.98
C ASP A 65 -4.82 -14.73 -11.49
N THR A 66 -3.70 -15.11 -12.10
CA THR A 66 -3.59 -15.00 -13.56
C THR A 66 -3.87 -16.32 -14.25
N THR A 67 -3.26 -17.41 -13.79
CA THR A 67 -3.42 -18.72 -14.42
C THR A 67 -4.76 -19.34 -14.07
N THR A 68 -5.13 -19.39 -12.79
CA THR A 68 -6.40 -20.01 -12.36
C THR A 68 -7.61 -19.18 -12.79
N ARG A 69 -7.50 -17.84 -12.77
CA ARG A 69 -8.53 -16.96 -13.36
C ARG A 69 -8.66 -17.12 -14.86
N LYS A 70 -7.55 -17.23 -15.61
CA LYS A 70 -7.58 -17.52 -17.06
C LYS A 70 -8.19 -18.89 -17.33
N MET A 71 -7.87 -19.89 -16.53
CA MET A 71 -8.43 -21.24 -16.65
C MET A 71 -9.93 -21.27 -16.33
N GLY A 72 -10.38 -20.50 -15.32
CA GLY A 72 -11.80 -20.30 -15.01
C GLY A 72 -12.56 -19.56 -16.11
N GLN A 73 -11.98 -18.49 -16.66
CA GLN A 73 -12.55 -17.78 -17.82
C GLN A 73 -12.63 -18.68 -19.05
N GLN A 74 -11.57 -19.45 -19.33
CA GLN A 74 -11.57 -20.43 -20.40
C GLN A 74 -12.64 -21.50 -20.19
N TYR A 75 -12.85 -21.99 -18.97
CA TYR A 75 -13.90 -22.95 -18.64
C TYR A 75 -15.30 -22.39 -18.93
N VAL A 76 -15.59 -21.16 -18.49
CA VAL A 76 -16.88 -20.48 -18.74
C VAL A 76 -17.10 -20.28 -20.25
N GLU A 77 -16.10 -19.77 -20.97
CA GLU A 77 -16.18 -19.55 -22.42
C GLU A 77 -16.40 -20.86 -23.19
N LEU A 78 -15.72 -21.94 -22.78
CA LEU A 78 -15.90 -23.25 -23.36
C LEU A 78 -17.36 -23.71 -23.17
N ASN A 79 -17.92 -23.53 -21.96
CA ASN A 79 -19.27 -23.99 -21.63
C ASN A 79 -20.35 -23.24 -22.41
N GLU A 80 -20.19 -21.92 -22.57
CA GLU A 80 -21.09 -21.13 -23.40
C GLU A 80 -21.07 -21.59 -24.86
N LYS A 81 -19.89 -21.91 -25.41
CA LYS A 81 -19.76 -22.45 -26.78
C LYS A 81 -20.44 -23.82 -26.90
N LEU A 82 -20.36 -24.66 -25.88
CA LEU A 82 -21.07 -25.95 -25.86
C LEU A 82 -22.59 -25.72 -25.90
N MET A 83 -23.13 -24.91 -25.00
CA MET A 83 -24.57 -24.66 -24.92
C MET A 83 -25.12 -24.10 -26.23
N LYS A 84 -24.38 -23.19 -26.89
CA LYS A 84 -24.74 -22.68 -28.22
C LYS A 84 -24.76 -23.80 -29.27
N LYS A 85 -23.75 -24.67 -29.29
CA LYS A 85 -23.66 -25.79 -30.24
C LYS A 85 -24.71 -26.87 -30.00
N MET A 86 -25.08 -27.12 -28.74
CA MET A 86 -26.17 -28.04 -28.40
C MET A 86 -27.52 -27.47 -28.86
N ASN A 87 -27.78 -26.19 -28.62
CA ASN A 87 -28.99 -25.53 -29.11
C ASN A 87 -29.08 -25.51 -30.66
N GLU A 88 -27.95 -25.33 -31.35
CA GLU A 88 -27.89 -25.44 -32.82
C GLU A 88 -28.16 -26.88 -33.30
N ALA A 89 -27.59 -27.88 -32.62
CA ALA A 89 -27.82 -29.28 -32.92
C ALA A 89 -29.29 -29.68 -32.73
N GLU A 90 -29.92 -29.26 -31.62
CA GLU A 90 -31.35 -29.51 -31.36
C GLU A 90 -32.28 -28.91 -32.43
N LYS A 91 -31.92 -27.74 -32.97
CA LYS A 91 -32.68 -27.12 -34.06
C LYS A 91 -32.53 -27.88 -35.37
N LEU A 92 -31.31 -28.34 -35.68
CA LEU A 92 -31.04 -29.13 -36.88
C LEU A 92 -31.75 -30.50 -36.84
N VAL A 93 -31.76 -31.14 -35.67
CA VAL A 93 -32.45 -32.42 -35.40
C VAL A 93 -33.95 -32.31 -35.71
N LYS A 94 -34.59 -31.18 -35.39
CA LYS A 94 -36.02 -30.93 -35.69
C LYS A 94 -36.34 -30.77 -37.19
N SER A 95 -35.34 -30.67 -38.07
CA SER A 95 -35.49 -30.30 -39.48
C SER A 95 -35.02 -31.36 -40.48
N ILE A 96 -34.60 -32.54 -40.03
CA ILE A 96 -33.88 -33.54 -40.86
C ILE A 96 -34.60 -34.91 -40.83
N ASP A 97 -34.56 -35.65 -41.95
CA ASP A 97 -35.02 -37.05 -42.02
C ASP A 97 -34.24 -37.97 -41.06
N LYS A 98 -34.97 -38.86 -40.36
CA LYS A 98 -34.50 -39.75 -39.27
C LYS A 98 -33.13 -40.43 -39.49
N LEU A 99 -32.79 -40.79 -40.73
CA LEU A 99 -31.53 -41.48 -41.06
C LEU A 99 -30.31 -40.56 -41.05
N ILE A 100 -30.46 -39.30 -41.48
CA ILE A 100 -29.39 -38.30 -41.45
C ILE A 100 -29.28 -37.74 -40.03
N GLU A 101 -30.41 -37.59 -39.34
CA GLU A 101 -30.51 -37.19 -37.93
C GLU A 101 -29.63 -38.08 -37.02
N MET A 102 -29.69 -39.40 -37.16
CA MET A 102 -28.84 -40.35 -36.40
C MET A 102 -27.33 -40.14 -36.64
N LYS A 103 -26.90 -39.85 -37.87
CA LYS A 103 -25.48 -39.62 -38.19
C LYS A 103 -24.99 -38.28 -37.63
N VAL A 104 -25.84 -37.25 -37.65
CA VAL A 104 -25.53 -35.93 -37.09
C VAL A 104 -25.49 -36.00 -35.57
N LEU A 105 -26.47 -36.66 -34.94
CA LEU A 105 -26.51 -36.88 -33.50
C LEU A 105 -25.27 -37.61 -32.99
N ASN A 106 -24.85 -38.70 -33.65
CA ASN A 106 -23.64 -39.43 -33.24
C ASN A 106 -22.38 -38.54 -33.28
N LYS A 107 -22.23 -37.69 -34.29
CA LYS A 107 -21.10 -36.73 -34.37
C LYS A 107 -21.17 -35.66 -33.29
N VAL A 108 -22.37 -35.22 -32.90
CA VAL A 108 -22.59 -34.27 -31.80
C VAL A 108 -22.21 -34.93 -30.47
N TYR A 109 -22.71 -36.14 -30.20
CA TYR A 109 -22.39 -36.91 -29.00
C TYR A 109 -20.89 -37.20 -28.87
N GLU A 110 -20.18 -37.51 -29.95
CA GLU A 110 -18.72 -37.68 -29.89
C GLU A 110 -17.97 -36.39 -29.54
N LYS A 111 -18.44 -35.24 -30.06
CA LYS A 111 -17.88 -33.93 -29.72
C LYS A 111 -18.18 -33.56 -28.27
N GLU A 112 -19.39 -33.82 -27.81
CA GLU A 112 -19.81 -33.64 -26.42
C GLU A 112 -18.96 -34.49 -25.48
N LYS A 113 -18.77 -35.78 -25.79
CA LYS A 113 -17.95 -36.69 -24.97
C LYS A 113 -16.49 -36.27 -24.89
N ARG A 114 -15.89 -35.78 -25.98
CA ARG A 114 -14.53 -35.21 -25.97
C ARG A 114 -14.46 -33.92 -25.15
N TYR A 115 -15.51 -33.12 -25.21
CA TYR A 115 -15.61 -31.85 -24.51
C TYR A 115 -15.79 -32.05 -23.00
N VAL A 116 -16.72 -32.91 -22.57
CA VAL A 116 -16.95 -33.28 -21.16
C VAL A 116 -15.66 -33.81 -20.55
N ARG A 117 -14.91 -34.66 -21.26
CA ARG A 117 -13.58 -35.11 -20.80
C ARG A 117 -12.57 -33.96 -20.64
N ARG A 118 -12.68 -32.89 -21.42
CA ARG A 118 -11.79 -31.72 -21.35
C ARG A 118 -12.20 -30.79 -20.21
N THR A 119 -13.49 -30.56 -20.02
CA THR A 119 -14.01 -29.78 -18.89
C THR A 119 -13.82 -30.50 -17.57
N GLU A 120 -14.03 -31.82 -17.49
CA GLU A 120 -13.71 -32.62 -16.30
C GLU A 120 -12.22 -32.58 -15.96
N LYS A 121 -11.34 -32.59 -16.97
CA LYS A 121 -9.90 -32.42 -16.73
C LYS A 121 -9.57 -31.02 -16.23
N LEU A 122 -10.15 -29.98 -16.83
CA LEU A 122 -9.98 -28.60 -16.38
C LEU A 122 -10.54 -28.39 -14.98
N GLN A 123 -11.70 -28.96 -14.69
CA GLN A 123 -12.34 -28.95 -13.39
C GLN A 123 -11.51 -29.72 -12.36
N LYS A 124 -11.00 -30.92 -12.67
CA LYS A 124 -10.06 -31.62 -11.79
C LYS A 124 -8.77 -30.84 -11.55
N THR A 125 -8.23 -30.14 -12.56
CA THR A 125 -7.08 -29.26 -12.34
C THR A 125 -7.44 -28.05 -11.49
N LEU A 126 -8.62 -27.45 -11.70
CA LEU A 126 -9.16 -26.36 -10.89
C LEU A 126 -9.39 -26.83 -9.46
N ASP A 127 -10.07 -27.94 -9.24
CA ASP A 127 -10.33 -28.54 -7.94
C ASP A 127 -9.04 -28.97 -7.26
N ASN A 128 -8.03 -29.46 -7.98
CA ASN A 128 -6.73 -29.77 -7.37
C ASN A 128 -5.94 -28.49 -7.00
N THR A 129 -6.11 -27.38 -7.72
CA THR A 129 -5.55 -26.06 -7.35
C THR A 129 -6.37 -25.39 -6.22
N MET A 130 -7.69 -25.54 -6.24
CA MET A 130 -8.66 -24.95 -5.30
C MET A 130 -8.85 -25.79 -4.03
N SER A 131 -8.48 -27.07 -4.05
CA SER A 131 -8.40 -27.96 -2.88
C SER A 131 -7.17 -27.67 -2.03
N SER A 132 -6.30 -26.75 -2.46
CA SER A 132 -5.72 -25.79 -1.52
C SER A 132 -6.86 -24.87 -1.03
N HIS A 133 -7.78 -25.45 -0.23
CA HIS A 133 -8.65 -24.74 0.70
C HIS A 133 -7.79 -24.13 1.79
N GLN A 134 -6.76 -23.39 1.38
CA GLN A 134 -6.00 -22.60 2.29
C GLN A 134 -6.93 -21.46 2.65
N PRO A 135 -7.10 -21.17 3.95
CA PRO A 135 -7.54 -19.83 4.28
C PRO A 135 -6.84 -18.83 3.41
N GLU A 136 -7.61 -17.89 2.88
CA GLU A 136 -7.05 -16.63 2.50
C GLU A 136 -6.50 -16.00 3.79
N LEU A 137 -5.25 -16.31 4.09
CA LEU A 137 -4.47 -15.73 5.18
C LEU A 137 -4.15 -14.31 4.73
N ARG A 138 -4.34 -13.34 5.61
CA ARG A 138 -3.90 -11.95 5.39
C ARG A 138 -3.04 -11.50 6.53
N VAL A 139 -2.18 -10.53 6.29
CA VAL A 139 -1.32 -9.94 7.34
C VAL A 139 -1.94 -8.65 7.84
N CYS A 140 -2.08 -8.47 9.16
CA CYS A 140 -2.50 -7.22 9.75
C CYS A 140 -1.49 -6.09 9.46
N ASP A 141 -1.98 -4.95 8.95
CA ASP A 141 -1.14 -3.80 8.63
C ASP A 141 -0.50 -3.11 9.83
N ILE A 142 -1.01 -3.37 11.04
CA ILE A 142 -0.58 -2.71 12.27
C ILE A 142 0.42 -3.58 13.02
N CYS A 143 0.05 -4.83 13.33
CA CYS A 143 0.86 -5.71 14.16
C CYS A 143 1.58 -6.83 13.38
N GLY A 144 1.34 -6.98 12.07
CA GLY A 144 2.00 -8.00 11.24
C GLY A 144 1.59 -9.44 11.51
N VAL A 145 0.53 -9.64 12.29
CA VAL A 145 0.00 -10.97 12.63
C VAL A 145 -0.82 -11.50 11.46
N TYR A 146 -0.67 -12.80 11.15
CA TYR A 146 -1.50 -13.48 10.16
C TYR A 146 -2.93 -13.70 10.67
N ILE A 147 -3.90 -13.40 9.84
CA ILE A 147 -5.35 -13.45 10.11
C ILE A 147 -5.97 -14.38 9.05
N TYR A 148 -6.86 -15.27 9.47
CA TYR A 148 -7.62 -16.18 8.60
C TYR A 148 -8.90 -15.47 8.12
N ASN A 149 -9.22 -15.43 6.82
CA ASN A 149 -10.37 -14.67 6.33
C ASN A 149 -11.74 -15.34 6.45
N GLN A 150 -11.82 -16.67 6.51
CA GLN A 150 -13.12 -17.36 6.48
C GLN A 150 -13.71 -17.58 7.88
N ASP A 151 -14.89 -17.01 8.06
CA ASP A 151 -15.77 -17.08 9.21
C ASP A 151 -16.39 -18.46 9.41
N SER A 152 -16.26 -18.99 10.63
CA SER A 152 -17.36 -19.65 11.32
C SER A 152 -17.36 -19.10 12.74
N ASN A 153 -18.40 -18.34 13.08
CA ASN A 153 -18.53 -17.37 14.18
C ASN A 153 -18.12 -17.79 15.62
N GLU A 154 -17.60 -19.00 15.86
CA GLU A 154 -17.06 -19.39 17.17
C GLU A 154 -15.53 -19.29 17.29
N ARG A 155 -14.79 -19.19 16.17
CA ARG A 155 -13.32 -19.07 16.20
C ARG A 155 -12.86 -17.66 15.91
N ILE A 156 -13.17 -16.79 16.88
CA ILE A 156 -12.66 -15.44 17.02
C ILE A 156 -11.13 -15.44 16.77
N HIS A 157 -10.72 -14.68 15.75
CA HIS A 157 -9.35 -14.66 15.23
C HIS A 157 -8.30 -14.46 16.32
N MET A 158 -7.13 -15.11 16.18
CA MET A 158 -5.99 -14.96 17.11
C MET A 158 -5.57 -13.50 17.37
N HIS A 159 -5.84 -12.60 16.41
CA HIS A 159 -5.65 -11.16 16.55
C HIS A 159 -6.55 -10.54 17.64
N ASN A 160 -7.82 -10.93 17.67
CA ASN A 160 -8.88 -10.39 18.54
C ASN A 160 -9.07 -11.20 19.83
N ASN A 161 -8.43 -12.36 19.95
CA ASN A 161 -8.63 -13.29 21.05
C ASN A 161 -7.46 -13.42 22.01
N SER A 162 -6.24 -13.10 21.57
CA SER A 162 -5.09 -13.17 22.47
C SER A 162 -4.86 -11.79 23.10
N PRO A 163 -4.85 -11.67 24.44
CA PRO A 163 -4.67 -10.38 25.10
C PRO A 163 -3.34 -9.72 24.70
N LYS A 164 -2.32 -10.53 24.38
CA LYS A 164 -1.00 -10.05 23.93
C LYS A 164 -1.05 -9.42 22.53
N THR A 165 -1.76 -10.00 21.56
CA THR A 165 -1.86 -9.42 20.21
C THR A 165 -2.67 -8.14 20.21
N ILE A 166 -3.76 -8.08 20.99
CA ILE A 166 -4.57 -6.87 21.15
C ILE A 166 -3.73 -5.73 21.75
N GLN A 167 -2.94 -6.01 22.78
CA GLN A 167 -2.03 -5.03 23.37
C GLN A 167 -1.01 -4.51 22.36
N ILE A 168 -0.39 -5.41 21.59
CA ILE A 168 0.59 -5.03 20.56
C ILE A 168 -0.07 -4.17 19.48
N HIS A 169 -1.22 -4.59 18.96
CA HIS A 169 -1.97 -3.84 17.96
C HIS A 169 -2.30 -2.42 18.46
N THR A 170 -2.94 -2.34 19.63
CA THR A 170 -3.34 -1.09 20.26
C THR A 170 -2.14 -0.18 20.54
N ALA A 171 -1.00 -0.74 20.98
CA ALA A 171 0.21 0.02 21.21
C ALA A 171 0.76 0.63 19.92
N PHE A 172 0.87 -0.15 18.84
CA PHE A 172 1.36 0.36 17.56
C PHE A 172 0.41 1.34 16.90
N GLU A 173 -0.90 1.16 17.06
CA GLU A 173 -1.90 2.13 16.63
C GLU A 173 -1.70 3.49 17.36
N LYS A 174 -1.56 3.46 18.69
CA LYS A 174 -1.25 4.66 19.49
C LYS A 174 0.06 5.33 19.07
N LEU A 175 1.11 4.54 18.80
CA LEU A 175 2.40 5.06 18.35
C LEU A 175 2.29 5.73 16.96
N ARG A 176 1.57 5.11 16.02
CA ARG A 176 1.33 5.68 14.68
C ARG A 176 0.52 6.98 14.76
N ASN A 177 -0.53 7.00 15.57
CA ASN A 177 -1.34 8.21 15.77
C ASN A 177 -0.51 9.32 16.41
N ARG A 178 0.28 9.00 17.43
CA ARG A 178 1.18 9.97 18.07
C ARG A 178 2.22 10.53 17.10
N LEU A 179 2.79 9.68 16.23
CA LEU A 179 3.74 10.11 15.21
C LEU A 179 3.09 11.07 14.21
N LYS A 180 1.86 10.78 13.76
CA LYS A 180 1.07 11.68 12.90
C LYS A 180 0.83 13.04 13.55
N GLU A 181 0.38 13.06 14.80
CA GLU A 181 0.16 14.29 15.57
C GLU A 181 1.43 15.16 15.66
N LEU A 182 2.59 14.54 15.90
CA LEU A 182 3.85 15.27 15.99
C LEU A 182 4.27 15.87 14.65
N TYR A 183 4.09 15.15 13.53
CA TYR A 183 4.35 15.70 12.21
C TYR A 183 3.41 16.84 11.84
N GLU A 184 2.12 16.74 12.17
CA GLU A 184 1.16 17.81 11.97
C GLU A 184 1.54 19.07 12.76
N ARG A 185 1.93 18.91 14.03
CA ARG A 185 2.44 20.01 14.86
C ARG A 185 3.73 20.62 14.33
N GLN A 186 4.64 19.81 13.79
CA GLN A 186 5.86 20.30 13.18
C GLN A 186 5.56 21.10 11.90
N ARG A 187 4.60 20.62 11.10
CA ARG A 187 4.15 21.27 9.87
C ARG A 187 3.44 22.60 10.16
N SER A 188 2.55 22.65 11.15
CA SER A 188 1.86 23.89 11.54
C SER A 188 2.86 24.95 12.02
N ARG A 189 3.82 24.57 12.88
CA ARG A 189 4.91 25.48 13.30
C ARG A 189 5.76 25.99 12.14
N ARG A 190 6.03 25.15 11.14
CA ARG A 190 6.79 25.56 9.95
C ARG A 190 6.00 26.54 9.08
N GLN A 191 4.68 26.43 9.05
CA GLN A 191 3.78 27.34 8.33
C GLN A 191 3.57 28.67 9.06
N GLU A 192 3.56 28.65 10.40
CA GLU A 192 3.45 29.85 11.25
C GLU A 192 4.71 30.71 11.27
N ARG A 193 5.89 30.15 10.94
CA ARG A 193 7.09 30.97 10.74
C ARG A 193 6.87 31.87 9.53
N PRO A 194 6.82 33.21 9.70
CA PRO A 194 6.69 34.13 8.58
C PRO A 194 7.80 33.88 7.58
N ARG A 195 7.52 34.02 6.29
CA ARG A 195 8.51 33.96 5.19
C ARG A 195 9.47 35.17 5.22
N GLU A 196 9.92 35.61 6.40
CA GLU A 196 10.80 36.78 6.58
C GLU A 196 12.18 36.62 5.92
N GLY A 197 12.56 35.41 5.51
CA GLY A 197 13.82 35.15 4.79
C GLY A 197 13.78 35.36 3.27
N LYS A 198 12.63 35.65 2.63
CA LYS A 198 12.58 35.89 1.18
C LYS A 198 12.68 37.37 0.79
N ASP A 199 12.34 38.28 1.70
CA ASP A 199 12.41 39.73 1.44
C ASP A 199 13.80 40.29 1.69
N THR A 200 14.57 39.72 2.63
CA THR A 200 15.96 40.13 2.88
C THR A 200 16.88 39.73 1.72
N ASP A 201 16.66 38.55 1.13
CA ASP A 201 17.44 38.07 -0.02
C ASP A 201 17.13 38.90 -1.27
N ARG A 202 15.84 39.12 -1.58
CA ARG A 202 15.42 40.03 -2.67
C ARG A 202 15.90 41.46 -2.49
N ARG A 203 15.92 41.99 -1.27
CA ARG A 203 16.44 43.34 -0.99
C ARG A 203 17.96 43.41 -1.14
N SER A 204 18.67 42.33 -0.83
CA SER A 204 20.12 42.22 -1.02
C SER A 204 20.48 42.09 -2.49
N GLU A 205 19.78 41.24 -3.24
CA GLU A 205 19.91 41.11 -4.70
C GLU A 205 19.63 42.43 -5.41
N LYS A 206 18.56 43.15 -5.01
CA LYS A 206 18.23 44.46 -5.58
C LYS A 206 19.30 45.51 -5.29
N ARG A 207 19.89 45.53 -4.09
CA ARG A 207 21.01 46.43 -3.74
C ARG A 207 22.26 46.14 -4.56
N VAL A 208 22.56 44.86 -4.81
CA VAL A 208 23.69 44.46 -5.67
C VAL A 208 23.45 44.87 -7.12
N ALA A 209 22.21 44.68 -7.63
CA ALA A 209 21.84 45.09 -8.97
C ALA A 209 21.90 46.62 -9.18
N ASP A 210 21.39 47.42 -8.23
CA ASP A 210 21.44 48.88 -8.27
C ASP A 210 22.90 49.39 -8.26
N ARG A 211 23.77 48.78 -7.44
CA ARG A 211 25.21 49.11 -7.41
C ARG A 211 25.90 48.86 -8.76
N LEU A 212 25.60 47.72 -9.39
CA LEU A 212 26.16 47.37 -10.70
C LEU A 212 25.66 48.27 -11.83
N GLN A 213 24.44 48.83 -11.73
CA GLN A 213 23.93 49.81 -12.69
C GLN A 213 24.64 51.17 -12.55
N LEU A 214 24.87 51.63 -11.32
CA LEU A 214 25.59 52.89 -11.07
C LEU A 214 27.03 52.85 -11.60
N GLU A 215 27.73 51.73 -11.44
CA GLU A 215 29.09 51.55 -11.97
C GLU A 215 29.16 51.55 -13.50
N ARG A 216 28.10 51.07 -14.19
CA ARG A 216 28.03 51.15 -15.66
C ARG A 216 27.78 52.58 -16.16
N HIS A 217 26.98 53.35 -15.44
CA HIS A 217 26.71 54.74 -15.81
C HIS A 217 27.91 55.67 -15.54
N SER A 218 28.67 55.45 -14.47
CA SER A 218 29.89 56.22 -14.20
C SER A 218 31.04 55.90 -15.15
N GLY A 219 31.14 54.65 -15.65
CA GLY A 219 32.15 54.24 -16.64
C GLY A 219 31.95 54.80 -18.05
N SER A 220 30.79 55.42 -18.34
CA SER A 220 30.47 55.97 -19.67
C SER A 220 30.81 57.46 -19.81
N GLN A 221 31.11 58.18 -18.72
CA GLN A 221 31.43 59.62 -18.76
C GLN A 221 32.93 59.94 -18.96
N THR A 222 33.83 58.95 -18.86
CA THR A 222 35.29 59.20 -18.88
C THR A 222 35.96 59.02 -20.25
N ARG A 223 35.21 58.81 -21.34
CA ARG A 223 35.78 58.56 -22.69
C ARG A 223 35.76 59.74 -23.68
N LEU A 224 35.67 60.99 -23.20
CA LEU A 224 35.77 62.17 -24.07
C LEU A 224 36.75 63.20 -23.51
N ARG A 225 38.04 62.90 -23.55
CA ARG A 225 39.09 63.94 -23.57
C ARG A 225 40.37 63.40 -24.19
N SER A 226 40.44 63.40 -25.52
CA SER A 226 41.71 63.24 -26.24
C SER A 226 42.41 64.60 -26.30
N PRO A 227 43.69 64.73 -25.90
CA PRO A 227 44.45 65.96 -26.11
C PRO A 227 45.08 66.00 -27.50
N ILE A 228 45.01 67.18 -28.11
CA ILE A 228 45.56 67.56 -29.42
C ILE A 228 47.10 67.59 -29.33
N SER A 229 47.77 66.94 -30.29
CA SER A 229 49.25 66.97 -30.45
C SER A 229 49.75 68.28 -31.04
N LYS A 230 50.94 68.70 -30.61
CA LYS A 230 51.85 69.60 -31.34
C LYS A 230 52.92 68.76 -32.03
#